data_AF-A0A450TD80-F1
#
_entry.id   AF-A0A450TD80-F1
#
_cell.length_a   1.000
_cell.length_b   1.000
_cell.length_c   1.000
_cell.angle_alpha   90.00
_cell.angle_beta   90.00
_cell.angle_gamma   90.00
#
_symmetry.space_group_name_H-M   'P 1'
#
loop_
_entity.id
_entity.type
_entity.pdbx_description
1 polymer ?
#
loop_
_entity_poly.entity_id
_entity_poly.type
_entity_poly.pdbx_seq_one_letter_code
_entity_poly.pdbx_strand_id
1 'polypeptide(L)' 'MNTQLLTEARKLPVWERIGLVEAIWDTVVPNEPEIPLTDAQKDLLDARLAEYEADPAAGSPWEEVRTRLEKRTLEA' A
#
# COMPACT_ATOMS: atom_id res chain seq x y z
N MET A 1 -14.88 -10.68 13.39
CA MET A 1 -13.48 -10.29 13.67
C MET A 1 -13.02 -11.03 14.92
N ASN A 2 -11.95 -11.83 14.85
CA ASN A 2 -11.47 -12.61 16.00
C ASN A 2 -10.62 -11.70 16.91
N THR A 3 -11.23 -11.22 17.99
CA THR A 3 -10.61 -10.28 18.94
C THR A 3 -9.50 -10.91 19.77
N GLN A 4 -9.50 -12.24 19.95
CA GLN A 4 -8.46 -12.95 20.68
C GLN A 4 -7.14 -12.97 19.89
N LEU A 5 -7.20 -13.24 18.58
CA LEU A 5 -6.02 -13.20 17.71
C LEU A 5 -5.37 -11.80 17.69
N LEU A 6 -6.18 -10.75 17.67
CA LEU A 6 -5.68 -9.37 17.72
C LEU A 6 -5.00 -9.06 19.06
N THR A 7 -5.53 -9.58 20.17
CA THR A 7 -4.92 -9.43 21.50
C THR A 7 -3.56 -10.12 21.55
N GLU A 8 -3.42 -11.33 21.02
CA GLU A 8 -2.14 -12.04 20.99
C GLU A 8 -1.14 -11.38 20.05
N ALA A 9 -1.56 -10.99 18.85
CA ALA A 9 -0.71 -10.25 17.91
C ALA A 9 -0.16 -8.96 18.52
N ARG A 10 -0.96 -8.23 19.32
CA ARG A 10 -0.52 -6.99 19.98
C ARG A 10 0.62 -7.19 20.98
N LYS A 11 0.79 -8.39 21.54
CA LYS A 11 1.89 -8.72 22.48
C LYS A 11 3.23 -8.87 21.78
N LEU A 12 3.24 -9.10 20.46
CA LEU A 12 4.46 -9.26 19.69
C LEU A 12 5.17 -7.90 19.50
N PRO A 13 6.51 -7.89 19.37
CA PRO A 13 7.26 -6.74 18.89
C PRO A 13 6.71 -6.20 17.57
N VAL A 14 6.87 -4.90 17.30
CA VAL A 14 6.31 -4.23 16.11
C VAL A 14 6.70 -4.95 14.81
N TRP A 15 7.96 -5.35 14.68
CA TRP A 15 8.47 -6.02 13.47
C TRP A 15 7.83 -7.39 13.25
N GLU A 16 7.60 -8.17 14.31
CA GLU A 16 6.89 -9.45 14.23
C GLU A 16 5.42 -9.26 13.85
N ARG A 17 4.79 -8.18 14.32
CA ARG A 17 3.42 -7.85 13.92
C ARG A 17 3.33 -7.52 12.44
N ILE A 18 4.31 -6.78 11.91
CA ILE A 18 4.38 -6.47 10.48
C ILE A 18 4.56 -7.76 9.68
N GLY A 19 5.50 -8.62 10.07
CA GLY A 19 5.71 -9.91 9.42
C GLY A 19 4.49 -10.83 9.52
N LEU A 20 3.75 -10.81 10.63
CA LEU A 20 2.50 -11.56 10.77
C LEU A 20 1.40 -11.04 9.83
N VAL A 21 1.29 -9.72 9.67
CA VAL A 21 0.34 -9.13 8.69
C VAL A 21 0.69 -9.56 7.28
N GLU A 22 1.97 -9.50 6.91
CA GLU A 22 2.46 -9.96 5.60
C GLU A 22 2.19 -11.45 5.38
N ALA A 23 2.55 -12.30 6.34
CA ALA A 23 2.33 -13.75 6.26
C ALA A 23 0.83 -14.10 6.13
N ILE A 24 -0.05 -13.38 6.84
CA ILE A 24 -1.50 -13.56 6.68
C ILE A 24 -1.93 -13.11 5.28
N TRP A 25 -1.43 -11.96 4.81
CA TRP A 25 -1.74 -11.43 3.49
C TRP A 25 -1.37 -12.41 2.38
N ASP A 26 -0.20 -13.05 2.47
CA ASP A 26 0.25 -14.08 1.52
C ASP A 26 -0.67 -15.30 1.45
N THR A 27 -1.44 -15.60 2.51
CA THR A 27 -2.44 -16.68 2.47
C THR A 27 -3.74 -16.29 1.75
N VAL A 28 -4.00 -14.99 1.59
CA VAL A 28 -5.20 -14.48 0.93
C VAL A 28 -5.04 -14.47 -0.58
N VAL A 29 -3.84 -14.10 -1.08
CA VAL A 29 -3.55 -13.96 -2.53
C VAL A 29 -3.95 -15.20 -3.34
N PRO A 30 -3.64 -16.46 -2.95
CA PRO A 30 -4.02 -17.63 -3.73
C PRO A 30 -5.53 -17.91 -3.79
N ASN A 31 -6.31 -17.31 -2.88
CA ASN A 31 -7.73 -17.58 -2.68
C ASN A 31 -8.64 -16.44 -3.17
N GLU A 32 -8.07 -15.33 -3.62
CA GLU A 32 -8.82 -14.18 -4.10
C GLU A 32 -9.09 -14.32 -5.61
N PRO A 33 -10.33 -14.15 -6.09
CA PRO A 33 -10.58 -14.09 -7.53
C PRO A 33 -9.75 -12.97 -8.12
N GLU A 34 -9.01 -13.29 -9.19
CA GLU A 34 -8.24 -12.29 -9.94
C GLU A 34 -9.17 -11.11 -10.25
N ILE A 35 -8.81 -9.92 -9.78
CA ILE A 35 -9.56 -8.69 -10.07
C ILE A 35 -8.94 -8.14 -11.36
N PRO A 36 -9.52 -8.42 -12.54
CA PRO A 36 -8.92 -7.97 -13.78
C PRO A 36 -8.96 -6.44 -13.83
N LEU A 37 -7.84 -5.85 -14.21
CA LEU A 37 -7.82 -4.44 -14.57
C LEU A 37 -8.64 -4.23 -15.83
N THR A 38 -9.43 -3.16 -15.86
CA THR A 38 -10.07 -2.70 -17.10
C THR A 38 -9.02 -2.19 -18.07
N ASP A 39 -9.32 -2.17 -19.36
CA ASP A 39 -8.37 -1.67 -20.36
C ASP A 39 -7.99 -0.21 -20.10
N ALA A 40 -8.96 0.62 -19.69
CA ALA A 40 -8.70 2.00 -19.28
C ALA A 40 -7.75 2.12 -18.07
N GLN A 41 -7.77 1.17 -17.14
CA GLN A 41 -6.83 1.14 -16.02
C GLN A 41 -5.43 0.73 -16.47
N LYS A 42 -5.33 -0.24 -17.40
CA LYS A 42 -4.05 -0.65 -17.98
C LYS A 42 -3.41 0.49 -18.77
N ASP A 43 -4.18 1.13 -19.65
CA ASP A 43 -3.72 2.27 -20.45
C ASP A 43 -3.21 3.41 -19.56
N LEU A 44 -3.90 3.68 -18.44
CA LEU A 44 -3.47 4.69 -17.47
C LEU A 44 -2.15 4.31 -16.79
N LEU A 45 -1.98 3.04 -16.41
CA LEU A 45 -0.75 2.56 -15.79
C LEU A 45 0.43 2.63 -16.77
N ASP A 46 0.22 2.22 -18.02
CA ASP A 46 1.23 2.28 -19.08
C ASP A 46 1.66 3.74 -19.36
N ALA A 47 0.69 4.66 -19.43
CA ALA A 47 0.98 6.08 -19.59
C ALA A 47 1.79 6.65 -18.42
N ARG A 48 1.41 6.32 -17.17
CA ARG A 48 2.12 6.77 -15.96
C ARG A 48 3.53 6.19 -15.86
N LEU A 49 3.72 4.96 -16.30
CA LEU A 49 5.02 4.33 -16.35
C LEU A 49 5.92 5.03 -17.38
N ALA A 50 5.41 5.28 -18.59
CA ALA A 50 6.15 6.00 -19.63
C ALA A 50 6.52 7.43 -19.19
N GLU A 51 5.64 8.14 -18.50
CA GLU A 51 5.92 9.46 -17.90
C GLU A 51 7.07 9.39 -16.88
N TYR A 52 7.06 8.38 -16.00
CA TYR A 52 8.12 8.18 -15.02
C TYR A 52 9.46 7.78 -15.66
N GLU A 53 9.44 6.92 -16.68
CA GLU A 53 10.66 6.53 -17.41
C GLU A 53 11.27 7.71 -18.17
N ALA A 54 10.44 8.61 -18.69
CA ALA A 54 10.88 9.84 -19.36
C ALA A 54 11.45 10.87 -18.38
N ASP A 55 10.90 10.98 -17.17
CA ASP A 55 11.40 11.85 -16.10
C ASP A 55 11.30 11.20 -14.71
N PRO A 56 12.34 10.45 -14.29
CA PRO A 56 12.35 9.80 -12.98
C PRO A 56 12.34 10.78 -11.79
N ALA A 57 12.65 12.06 -12.04
CA ALA A 57 12.68 13.11 -11.02
C ALA A 57 11.34 13.87 -10.89
N ALA A 58 10.34 13.56 -11.73
CA ALA A 58 9.01 14.18 -11.66
C ALA A 58 8.26 13.85 -10.36
N GLY A 59 8.65 12.78 -9.66
CA GLY A 59 8.10 12.39 -8.36
C GLY A 59 8.67 13.20 -7.19
N SER A 60 7.89 13.37 -6.13
CA SER A 60 8.39 13.91 -4.86
C SER A 60 8.95 12.79 -3.98
N PRO A 61 10.05 13.03 -3.23
CA PRO A 61 10.48 12.15 -2.14
C PRO A 61 9.34 11.88 -1.14
N TRP A 62 9.32 10.68 -0.56
CA TRP A 62 8.27 10.28 0.39
C TRP A 62 8.09 11.26 1.55
N GLU A 63 9.18 11.77 2.12
CA GLU A 63 9.11 12.73 3.23
C GLU A 63 8.37 14.02 2.86
N GLU A 64 8.53 14.49 1.62
CA GLU A 64 7.80 15.69 1.14
C GLU A 64 6.32 15.39 0.92
N VAL A 65 6.00 14.22 0.35
CA VAL A 65 4.62 13.77 0.16
C VAL A 65 3.91 13.65 1.51
N ARG A 66 4.55 12.98 2.47
CA ARG A 66 4.05 12.82 3.84
C ARG A 66 3.80 14.15 4.51
N THR A 67 4.78 15.06 4.48
CA THR A 67 4.65 16.41 5.04
C THR A 67 3.46 17.16 4.43
N ARG A 68 3.26 17.06 3.10
CA ARG A 68 2.14 17.69 2.41
C ARG A 68 0.79 17.09 2.80
N LEU A 69 0.71 15.77 2.97
CA LEU A 69 -0.51 15.08 3.41
C LEU A 69 -0.87 15.43 4.84
N GLU A 70 0.10 15.39 5.76
CA GLU A 70 -0.10 15.73 7.18
C GLU A 70 -0.64 17.15 7.34
N LYS A 71 -0.09 18.13 6.60
CA LYS A 71 -0.61 19.51 6.57
C LYS A 71 -2.07 19.59 6.12
N ARG A 72 -2.44 18.87 5.04
CA ARG A 72 -3.83 18.85 4.53
C ARG A 72 -4.82 18.28 5.54
N THR A 73 -4.43 17.30 6.33
CA THR A 73 -5.28 16.74 7.41
C THR A 73 -5.35 17.62 8.66
N LEU A 74 -4.44 18.56 8.84
CA LEU A 74 -4.48 19.52 9.96
C LEU A 74 -5.29 20.79 9.63
N GLU A 75 -5.56 21.04 8.34
CA GLU A 75 -6.33 22.17 7.83
C GLU A 75 -7.81 21.84 7.54
N ALA A 76 -8.21 20.56 7.70
CA ALA A 76 -9.57 20.05 7.51
C ALA A 76 -10.23 19.71 8.85
#